data_AF-A0A838K045-F1
#
_entry.id   AF-A0A838K045-F1
#
_cell.length_a   1.000
_cell.length_b   1.000
_cell.length_c   1.000
_cell.angle_alpha   90.00
_cell.angle_beta   90.00
_cell.angle_gamma   90.00
#
_symmetry.space_group_name_H-M   'P 1'
#
loop_
_entity.id
_entity.type
_entity.pdbx_description
1 polymer ?
#
loop_
_entity_poly.entity_id
_entity_poly.type
_entity_poly.pdbx_seq_one_letter_code
_entity_poly.pdbx_strand_id
1 'polypeptide(L)'
;MGRDIETTEFTREDRTRYREKVKANLAALRQLIDGGAFETGRRTIGVEMEVYITDADGNAAPINAKLLERITEGDFQTELAQFNVEFDVKPRRLAGTCFSEIEQGLRRSLNHAHAMAETLDAQVMIVGILPTLTDFDVTEQNLSANPRYKALNDMILAARGEDIFIRIVGDETLETTANSIVLEAACTSMQLHLQVDPHQFATYWNAAQIVSAPLLAVGANSPFLLGKQLHHETRIALFEQATDTRTEELATQGVRPRVWFGEKWLT
;
A
#
# COMPACT_ATOMS: atom_id res chain seq x y z
N MET A 1 9.70 5.23 2.56
CA MET A 1 9.51 4.31 1.43
C MET A 1 10.78 3.60 0.97
N GLY A 2 10.64 2.55 0.16
CA GLY A 2 11.69 1.59 -0.21
C GLY A 2 12.73 2.16 -1.18
N ARG A 3 14.01 1.78 -1.00
CA ARG A 3 15.11 2.24 -1.85
C ARG A 3 15.07 1.53 -3.21
N ASP A 4 15.37 2.27 -4.29
CA ASP A 4 15.59 1.68 -5.61
C ASP A 4 16.65 0.58 -5.56
N ILE A 5 16.42 -0.48 -6.32
CA ILE A 5 17.33 -1.62 -6.42
C ILE A 5 17.98 -1.65 -7.80
N GLU A 6 19.30 -1.84 -7.82
CA GLU A 6 20.07 -2.02 -9.05
C GLU A 6 20.10 -3.49 -9.49
N THR A 7 19.84 -4.42 -8.57
CA THR A 7 19.87 -5.86 -8.82
C THR A 7 18.49 -6.46 -8.62
N THR A 8 17.98 -7.14 -9.66
CA THR A 8 16.65 -7.76 -9.69
C THR A 8 16.69 -9.29 -9.67
N GLU A 9 17.88 -9.89 -9.84
CA GLU A 9 18.10 -11.34 -9.77
C GLU A 9 18.80 -11.72 -8.46
N PHE A 10 18.25 -12.71 -7.74
CA PHE A 10 18.76 -13.13 -6.44
C PHE A 10 19.13 -14.61 -6.43
N THR A 11 20.39 -14.90 -6.09
CA THR A 11 20.90 -16.27 -6.03
C THR A 11 20.44 -17.00 -4.75
N ARG A 12 20.70 -18.32 -4.68
CA ARG A 12 20.49 -19.10 -3.45
C ARG A 12 21.39 -18.63 -2.30
N GLU A 13 22.59 -18.14 -2.62
CA GLU A 13 23.52 -17.57 -1.64
C GLU A 13 22.97 -16.27 -1.08
N ASP A 14 22.42 -15.39 -1.93
CA ASP A 14 21.78 -14.15 -1.50
C ASP A 14 20.60 -14.40 -0.56
N ARG A 15 19.80 -15.44 -0.81
CA ARG A 15 18.71 -15.85 0.09
C ARG A 15 19.23 -16.29 1.46
N THR A 16 20.39 -16.95 1.52
CA THR A 16 21.02 -17.35 2.78
C THR A 16 21.53 -16.11 3.53
N ARG A 17 22.28 -15.23 2.84
CA ARG A 17 22.79 -13.97 3.39
C ARG A 17 21.67 -13.06 3.88
N TYR A 18 20.57 -12.95 3.12
CA TYR A 18 19.38 -12.18 3.51
C TYR A 18 18.81 -12.71 4.83
N ARG A 19 18.63 -14.02 4.97
CA ARG A 19 18.10 -14.64 6.20
C ARG A 19 19.01 -14.36 7.40
N GLU A 20 20.32 -14.49 7.23
CA GLU A 20 21.30 -14.17 8.28
C GLU A 20 21.24 -12.69 8.67
N LYS A 21 21.17 -11.80 7.67
CA LYS A 21 21.07 -10.36 7.90
C LYS A 21 19.78 -9.97 8.62
N VAL A 22 18.64 -10.57 8.26
CA VAL A 22 17.36 -10.36 8.98
C VAL A 22 17.50 -10.78 10.44
N LYS A 23 18.08 -11.96 10.73
CA LYS A 23 18.32 -12.40 12.11
C LYS A 23 19.24 -11.46 12.87
N ALA A 24 20.33 -11.00 12.25
CA ALA A 24 21.25 -10.05 12.85
C ALA A 24 20.58 -8.69 13.14
N ASN A 25 19.76 -8.18 12.21
CA ASN A 25 19.00 -6.96 12.40
C ASN A 25 17.97 -7.08 13.54
N LEU A 26 17.29 -8.23 13.67
CA LEU A 26 16.38 -8.50 14.79
C LEU A 26 17.13 -8.54 16.13
N ALA A 27 18.30 -9.14 16.18
CA ALA A 27 19.15 -9.15 17.37
C ALA A 27 19.61 -7.73 17.75
N ALA A 28 20.03 -6.92 16.77
CA ALA A 28 20.40 -5.53 16.97
C ALA A 28 19.20 -4.69 17.45
N LEU A 29 18.02 -4.85 16.85
CA LEU A 29 16.79 -4.19 17.29
C LEU A 29 16.48 -4.54 18.75
N ARG A 30 16.62 -5.81 19.14
CA ARG A 30 16.42 -6.23 20.54
C ARG A 30 17.39 -5.50 21.49
N GLN A 31 18.67 -5.42 21.14
CA GLN A 31 19.67 -4.70 21.94
C GLN A 31 19.35 -3.20 22.08
N LEU A 32 18.87 -2.56 21.00
CA LEU A 32 18.48 -1.16 21.03
C LEU A 32 17.26 -0.91 21.92
N ILE A 33 16.29 -1.82 21.90
CA ILE A 33 15.11 -1.76 22.77
C ILE A 33 15.53 -1.96 24.23
N ASP A 34 16.25 -3.05 24.53
CA ASP A 34 16.69 -3.39 25.90
C ASP A 34 17.65 -2.34 26.47
N GLY A 35 18.45 -1.70 25.62
CA GLY A 35 19.37 -0.62 25.97
C GLY A 35 18.73 0.76 26.09
N GLY A 36 17.42 0.91 25.87
CA GLY A 36 16.72 2.19 25.97
C GLY A 36 17.17 3.22 24.92
N ALA A 37 17.59 2.77 23.74
CA ALA A 37 18.14 3.64 22.69
C ALA A 37 17.06 4.43 21.92
N PHE A 38 15.79 4.12 22.11
CA PHE A 38 14.66 4.78 21.45
C PHE A 38 14.15 5.97 22.27
N GLU A 39 13.76 7.06 21.58
CA GLU A 39 13.11 8.20 22.22
C GLU A 39 11.74 7.80 22.79
N THR A 40 11.51 8.12 24.07
CA THR A 40 10.25 7.88 24.78
C THR A 40 9.56 9.20 25.12
N GLY A 41 8.25 9.15 25.40
CA GLY A 41 7.45 10.32 25.83
C GLY A 41 7.10 11.35 24.73
N ARG A 42 7.77 11.34 23.57
CA ARG A 42 7.35 12.10 22.38
C ARG A 42 6.46 11.23 21.50
N ARG A 43 5.27 11.72 21.18
CA ARG A 43 4.34 11.08 20.24
C ARG A 43 4.26 11.94 18.99
N THR A 44 4.62 11.34 17.86
CA THR A 44 4.44 11.94 16.55
C THR A 44 3.48 11.11 15.72
N ILE A 45 2.79 11.77 14.80
CA ILE A 45 1.93 11.14 13.81
C ILE A 45 2.34 11.64 12.42
N GLY A 46 2.54 10.70 11.50
CA GLY A 46 2.67 10.95 10.06
C GLY A 46 1.44 10.44 9.34
N VAL A 47 1.23 10.93 8.11
CA VAL A 47 0.18 10.45 7.22
C VAL A 47 0.79 10.22 5.86
N GLU A 48 0.53 9.05 5.29
CA GLU A 48 0.81 8.70 3.90
C GLU A 48 -0.52 8.62 3.17
N MET A 49 -0.57 9.07 1.92
CA MET A 49 -1.78 9.01 1.12
C MET A 49 -1.47 8.70 -0.34
N GLU A 50 -2.20 7.73 -0.87
CA GLU A 50 -2.15 7.31 -2.26
C GLU A 50 -3.36 7.90 -3.00
N VAL A 51 -3.15 8.27 -4.26
CA VAL A 51 -4.19 8.88 -5.11
C VAL A 51 -4.13 8.34 -6.53
N TYR A 52 -5.26 8.42 -7.23
CA TYR A 52 -5.35 8.13 -8.65
C TYR A 52 -5.02 9.35 -9.49
N ILE A 53 -4.46 9.09 -10.67
CA ILE A 53 -4.38 10.04 -11.77
C ILE A 53 -5.41 9.61 -12.81
N THR A 54 -6.26 10.54 -13.24
CA THR A 54 -7.32 10.28 -14.23
C THR A 54 -7.31 11.28 -15.36
N ASP A 55 -7.91 10.92 -16.50
CA ASP A 55 -8.26 11.87 -17.54
C ASP A 55 -9.53 12.68 -17.16
N ALA A 56 -10.00 13.53 -18.08
CA ALA A 56 -11.21 14.35 -17.89
C ALA A 56 -12.52 13.55 -17.83
N ASP A 57 -12.54 12.32 -18.36
CA ASP A 57 -13.68 11.41 -18.32
C ASP A 57 -13.64 10.52 -17.05
N GLY A 58 -12.59 10.65 -16.24
CA GLY A 58 -12.38 9.89 -15.01
C GLY A 58 -11.77 8.51 -15.23
N ASN A 59 -11.22 8.20 -16.41
CA ASN A 59 -10.50 6.95 -16.66
C ASN A 59 -9.07 7.05 -16.12
N ALA A 60 -8.47 5.90 -15.77
CA ALA A 60 -7.09 5.87 -15.29
C ALA A 60 -6.11 6.45 -16.33
N ALA A 61 -5.23 7.34 -15.89
CA ALA A 61 -4.20 7.95 -16.73
C ALA A 61 -2.81 7.45 -16.30
N PRO A 62 -2.14 6.58 -17.07
CA PRO A 62 -0.84 5.99 -16.71
C PRO A 62 0.31 6.98 -16.98
N ILE A 63 0.37 8.05 -16.18
CA ILE A 63 1.30 9.17 -16.37
C ILE A 63 2.04 9.59 -15.08
N ASN A 64 2.11 8.73 -14.06
CA ASN A 64 2.73 9.08 -12.78
C ASN A 64 4.15 9.62 -12.90
N ALA A 65 4.99 9.03 -13.75
CA ALA A 65 6.36 9.51 -13.98
C ALA A 65 6.36 10.94 -14.52
N LYS A 66 5.49 11.25 -15.50
CA LYS A 66 5.35 12.59 -16.07
C LYS A 66 4.82 13.59 -15.04
N LEU A 67 3.89 13.17 -14.18
CA LEU A 67 3.37 14.01 -13.10
C LEU A 67 4.46 14.31 -12.07
N LEU A 68 5.23 13.30 -11.66
CA LEU A 68 6.31 13.45 -10.69
C LEU A 68 7.47 14.29 -11.25
N GLU A 69 7.72 14.30 -12.55
CA GLU A 69 8.66 15.25 -13.16
C GLU A 69 8.21 16.72 -13.02
N ARG A 70 6.90 16.97 -12.87
CA ARG A 70 6.34 18.31 -12.60
C ARG A 70 6.32 18.66 -11.12
N ILE A 71 6.15 17.67 -10.25
CA ILE A 71 6.16 17.82 -8.81
C ILE A 71 7.61 17.77 -8.31
N THR A 72 8.16 18.95 -8.01
CA THR A 72 9.57 19.05 -7.55
C THR A 72 9.73 18.79 -6.05
N GLU A 73 8.63 18.59 -5.33
CA GLU A 73 8.62 18.30 -3.90
C GLU A 73 8.95 16.81 -3.67
N GLY A 74 10.04 16.54 -2.96
CA GLY A 74 10.52 15.16 -2.70
C GLY A 74 9.65 14.33 -1.74
N ASP A 75 8.47 14.81 -1.39
CA ASP A 75 7.51 14.10 -0.55
C ASP A 75 6.54 13.24 -1.41
N PHE A 76 6.64 13.27 -2.75
CA PHE A 76 5.86 12.45 -3.70
C PHE A 76 6.69 11.34 -4.35
N GLN A 77 6.10 10.17 -4.55
CA GLN A 77 6.76 9.01 -5.18
C GLN A 77 5.82 8.21 -6.10
N THR A 78 6.41 7.32 -6.91
CA THR A 78 5.63 6.38 -7.73
C THR A 78 5.04 5.30 -6.86
N GLU A 79 3.80 4.90 -7.15
CA GLU A 79 3.21 3.67 -6.62
C GLU A 79 3.36 2.49 -7.58
N LEU A 80 2.86 1.31 -7.21
CA LEU A 80 2.95 0.10 -8.03
C LEU A 80 2.47 0.30 -9.47
N ALA A 81 1.35 1.02 -9.68
CA ALA A 81 0.82 1.32 -11.01
C ALA A 81 1.12 2.74 -11.49
N GLN A 82 1.23 2.88 -12.81
CA GLN A 82 1.50 4.14 -13.51
C GLN A 82 0.39 5.19 -13.34
N PHE A 83 -0.80 4.79 -12.90
CA PHE A 83 -1.93 5.69 -12.62
C PHE A 83 -2.05 6.05 -11.13
N ASN A 84 -1.09 5.66 -10.30
CA ASN A 84 -1.04 6.04 -8.89
C ASN A 84 0.23 6.81 -8.54
N VAL A 85 0.08 7.71 -7.58
CA VAL A 85 1.17 8.36 -6.85
C VAL A 85 0.83 8.35 -5.37
N GLU A 86 1.86 8.32 -4.55
CA GLU A 86 1.76 8.49 -3.11
C GLU A 86 2.48 9.76 -2.66
N PHE A 87 2.09 10.27 -1.50
CA PHE A 87 2.86 11.29 -0.81
C PHE A 87 2.71 11.26 0.71
N ASP A 88 3.74 11.79 1.36
CA ASP A 88 3.84 11.87 2.81
C ASP A 88 3.53 13.29 3.34
N VAL A 89 2.83 13.37 4.46
CA VAL A 89 2.81 14.56 5.31
C VAL A 89 3.81 14.39 6.44
N LYS A 90 4.77 15.32 6.50
CA LYS A 90 5.85 15.33 7.49
C LYS A 90 5.30 15.11 8.91
N PRO A 91 5.92 14.20 9.70
CA PRO A 91 5.46 13.91 11.05
C PRO A 91 5.29 15.15 11.91
N ARG A 92 4.23 15.16 12.71
CA ARG A 92 3.89 16.22 13.66
C ARG A 92 3.75 15.67 15.05
N ARG A 93 4.13 16.46 16.05
CA ARG A 93 3.88 16.08 17.45
C ARG A 93 2.38 16.03 17.67
N LEU A 94 1.89 14.94 18.24
CA LEU A 94 0.48 14.72 18.54
C LEU A 94 0.05 15.55 19.77
N ALA A 95 -0.10 16.86 19.58
CA ALA A 95 -0.53 17.83 20.57
C ALA A 95 -1.13 19.07 19.91
N GLY A 96 -1.98 19.81 20.63
CA GLY A 96 -2.51 21.11 20.17
C GLY A 96 -3.23 21.01 18.82
N THR A 97 -2.77 21.80 17.85
CA THR A 97 -3.34 21.97 16.50
C THR A 97 -2.93 20.90 15.48
N CYS A 98 -2.27 19.81 15.93
CA CYS A 98 -1.68 18.78 15.07
C CYS A 98 -2.60 18.29 13.94
N PHE A 99 -3.88 17.99 14.22
CA PHE A 99 -4.78 17.47 13.19
C PHE A 99 -5.14 18.50 12.13
N SER A 100 -5.33 19.77 12.51
CA SER A 100 -5.55 20.86 11.56
C SER A 100 -4.31 21.12 10.70
N GLU A 101 -3.12 21.00 11.27
CA GLU A 101 -1.86 21.14 10.52
C GLU A 101 -1.67 20.00 9.51
N ILE A 102 -2.02 18.78 9.88
CA ILE A 102 -2.02 17.62 8.98
C ILE A 102 -3.03 17.80 7.85
N GLU A 103 -4.27 18.20 8.17
CA GLU A 103 -5.30 18.46 7.16
C GLU A 103 -4.83 19.52 6.15
N GLN A 104 -4.26 20.63 6.65
CA GLN A 104 -3.71 21.67 5.78
C GLN A 104 -2.52 21.17 4.95
N GLY A 105 -1.70 20.26 5.50
CA GLY A 105 -0.65 19.56 4.77
C GLY A 105 -1.20 18.76 3.60
N LEU A 106 -2.13 17.85 3.90
CA LEU A 106 -2.81 17.02 2.89
C LEU A 106 -3.45 17.88 1.80
N ARG A 107 -4.21 18.93 2.18
CA ARG A 107 -4.86 19.82 1.22
C ARG A 107 -3.86 20.54 0.32
N ARG A 108 -2.74 21.01 0.86
CA ARG A 108 -1.70 21.66 0.05
C ARG A 108 -1.10 20.69 -0.96
N SER A 109 -0.69 19.49 -0.51
CA SER A 109 -0.11 18.47 -1.38
C SER A 109 -1.10 18.02 -2.45
N LEU A 110 -2.37 17.76 -2.09
CA LEU A 110 -3.44 17.43 -3.03
C LEU A 110 -3.66 18.51 -4.08
N ASN A 111 -3.85 19.76 -3.66
CA ASN A 111 -4.08 20.87 -4.58
C ASN A 111 -2.87 21.11 -5.48
N HIS A 112 -1.65 20.93 -4.96
CA HIS A 112 -0.43 21.04 -5.75
C HIS A 112 -0.34 19.94 -6.81
N ALA A 113 -0.53 18.67 -6.41
CA ALA A 113 -0.53 17.54 -7.33
C ALA A 113 -1.62 17.68 -8.40
N HIS A 114 -2.83 18.09 -8.02
CA HIS A 114 -3.92 18.33 -8.95
C HIS A 114 -3.58 19.44 -9.96
N ALA A 115 -3.06 20.59 -9.49
CA ALA A 115 -2.65 21.68 -10.38
C ALA A 115 -1.54 21.26 -11.35
N MET A 116 -0.62 20.38 -10.94
CA MET A 116 0.40 19.83 -11.84
C MET A 116 -0.19 18.82 -12.83
N ALA A 117 -1.14 18.00 -12.40
CA ALA A 117 -1.86 17.08 -13.28
C ALA A 117 -2.67 17.82 -14.36
N GLU A 118 -3.29 18.96 -14.03
CA GLU A 118 -4.02 19.79 -15.01
C GLU A 118 -3.12 20.27 -16.15
N THR A 119 -1.82 20.50 -15.90
CA THR A 119 -0.86 20.87 -16.95
C THR A 119 -0.55 19.73 -17.94
N LEU A 120 -1.03 18.52 -17.63
CA LEU A 120 -0.87 17.29 -18.40
C LEU A 120 -2.23 16.73 -18.87
N ASP A 121 -3.27 17.57 -18.88
CA ASP A 121 -4.65 17.18 -19.22
C ASP A 121 -5.21 16.04 -18.34
N ALA A 122 -4.79 16.01 -17.07
CA ALA A 122 -5.16 15.00 -16.09
C ALA A 122 -5.65 15.60 -14.76
N GLN A 123 -6.19 14.75 -13.91
CA GLN A 123 -6.73 15.08 -12.59
C GLN A 123 -6.18 14.14 -11.52
N VAL A 124 -6.22 14.57 -10.27
CA VAL A 124 -5.94 13.73 -9.09
C VAL A 124 -7.25 13.39 -8.38
N MET A 125 -7.49 12.11 -8.10
CA MET A 125 -8.70 11.61 -7.42
C MET A 125 -8.38 10.81 -6.14
N ILE A 126 -9.20 11.03 -5.10
CA ILE A 126 -9.12 10.34 -3.82
C ILE A 126 -10.26 9.32 -3.74
N VAL A 127 -9.99 8.06 -4.03
CA VAL A 127 -10.98 6.98 -4.03
C VAL A 127 -10.29 5.65 -3.79
N GLY A 128 -10.88 4.76 -2.98
CA GLY A 128 -10.24 3.50 -2.60
C GLY A 128 -10.01 2.55 -3.79
N ILE A 129 -10.99 2.42 -4.69
CA ILE A 129 -10.82 1.78 -6.01
C ILE A 129 -11.52 2.68 -7.02
N LEU A 130 -10.82 3.01 -8.11
CA LEU A 130 -11.38 3.82 -9.19
C LEU A 130 -12.45 3.01 -9.97
N PRO A 131 -13.74 3.41 -9.99
CA PRO A 131 -14.82 2.60 -10.58
C PRO A 131 -14.72 2.39 -12.10
N THR A 132 -14.00 3.26 -12.79
CA THR A 132 -13.79 3.23 -14.24
C THR A 132 -12.64 2.31 -14.66
N LEU A 133 -11.92 1.69 -13.72
CA LEU A 133 -10.89 0.72 -14.05
C LEU A 133 -11.47 -0.44 -14.87
N THR A 134 -10.73 -0.81 -15.90
CA THR A 134 -11.01 -1.93 -16.80
C THR A 134 -9.90 -2.97 -16.71
N ASP A 135 -10.13 -4.14 -17.29
CA ASP A 135 -9.11 -5.20 -17.36
C ASP A 135 -7.84 -4.75 -18.10
N PHE A 136 -7.93 -3.75 -18.99
CA PHE A 136 -6.78 -3.20 -19.69
C PHE A 136 -5.88 -2.38 -18.78
N ASP A 137 -6.45 -1.76 -17.75
CA ASP A 137 -5.72 -0.89 -16.82
C ASP A 137 -4.85 -1.70 -15.86
N VAL A 138 -5.31 -2.89 -15.46
CA VAL A 138 -4.69 -3.71 -14.40
C VAL A 138 -3.71 -4.76 -14.93
N THR A 139 -2.97 -4.42 -15.98
CA THR A 139 -1.98 -5.30 -16.63
C THR A 139 -0.55 -4.86 -16.32
N GLU A 140 0.43 -5.76 -16.54
CA GLU A 140 1.86 -5.46 -16.38
C GLU A 140 2.32 -4.21 -17.16
N GLN A 141 1.64 -3.85 -18.26
CA GLN A 141 1.97 -2.65 -19.04
C GLN A 141 1.84 -1.35 -18.26
N ASN A 142 0.94 -1.33 -17.26
CA ASN A 142 0.73 -0.20 -16.37
C ASN A 142 1.51 -0.33 -15.06
N LEU A 143 2.44 -1.29 -14.95
CA LEU A 143 3.39 -1.32 -13.84
C LEU A 143 4.32 -0.10 -13.93
N SER A 144 4.52 0.60 -12.81
CA SER A 144 5.44 1.73 -12.76
C SER A 144 6.85 1.34 -13.20
N ALA A 145 7.52 2.24 -13.91
CA ALA A 145 8.85 2.04 -14.48
C ALA A 145 9.98 2.09 -13.42
N ASN A 146 9.85 1.28 -12.36
CA ASN A 146 10.86 1.07 -11.33
C ASN A 146 11.26 -0.42 -11.31
N PRO A 147 12.56 -0.77 -11.45
CA PRO A 147 13.04 -2.16 -11.40
C PRO A 147 12.58 -2.93 -10.16
N ARG A 148 12.35 -2.23 -9.05
CA ARG A 148 11.81 -2.80 -7.80
C ARG A 148 10.44 -3.45 -8.00
N TYR A 149 9.53 -2.79 -8.70
CA TYR A 149 8.16 -3.27 -8.91
C TYR A 149 8.15 -4.51 -9.81
N LYS A 150 8.96 -4.52 -10.86
CA LYS A 150 9.13 -5.68 -11.73
C LYS A 150 9.72 -6.88 -10.98
N ALA A 151 10.77 -6.66 -10.19
CA ALA A 151 11.35 -7.72 -9.36
C ALA A 151 10.34 -8.27 -8.33
N LEU A 152 9.52 -7.40 -7.72
CA LEU A 152 8.48 -7.82 -6.79
C LEU A 152 7.42 -8.68 -7.48
N ASN A 153 6.92 -8.24 -8.65
CA ASN A 153 5.98 -8.97 -9.49
C ASN A 153 6.49 -10.38 -9.78
N ASP A 154 7.71 -10.47 -10.33
CA ASP A 154 8.29 -11.75 -10.75
C ASP A 154 8.54 -12.69 -9.57
N MET A 155 8.95 -12.15 -8.41
CA MET A 155 9.14 -12.94 -7.20
C MET A 155 7.84 -13.46 -6.61
N ILE A 156 6.75 -12.67 -6.63
CA ILE A 156 5.43 -13.10 -6.14
C ILE A 156 4.86 -14.18 -7.04
N LEU A 157 4.86 -13.97 -8.36
CA LEU A 157 4.39 -14.95 -9.33
C LEU A 157 5.22 -16.24 -9.29
N ALA A 158 6.56 -16.13 -9.20
CA ALA A 158 7.42 -17.31 -9.09
C ALA A 158 7.25 -18.07 -7.77
N ALA A 159 6.90 -17.38 -6.67
CA ALA A 159 6.61 -18.02 -5.40
C ALA A 159 5.26 -18.75 -5.41
N ARG A 160 4.27 -18.19 -6.10
CA ARG A 160 2.95 -18.78 -6.28
C ARG A 160 2.99 -19.96 -7.25
N GLY A 161 3.71 -19.82 -8.37
CA GLY A 161 3.87 -20.85 -9.40
C GLY A 161 2.74 -20.92 -10.43
N GLU A 162 1.75 -20.03 -10.34
CA GLU A 162 0.58 -19.93 -11.19
C GLU A 162 0.04 -18.48 -11.22
N ASP A 163 -0.88 -18.19 -12.14
CA ASP A 163 -1.56 -16.89 -12.20
C ASP A 163 -2.43 -16.65 -10.96
N ILE A 164 -2.70 -15.37 -10.67
CA ILE A 164 -3.47 -14.94 -9.52
C ILE A 164 -4.96 -15.02 -9.88
N PHE A 165 -5.63 -16.09 -9.47
CA PHE A 165 -7.09 -16.16 -9.52
C PHE A 165 -7.72 -15.32 -8.40
N ILE A 166 -8.67 -14.47 -8.78
CA ILE A 166 -9.43 -13.62 -7.88
C ILE A 166 -10.91 -13.91 -8.07
N ARG A 167 -11.58 -14.21 -6.95
CA ARG A 167 -13.02 -14.36 -6.87
C ARG A 167 -13.56 -13.56 -5.69
N ILE A 168 -14.32 -12.51 -5.99
CA ILE A 168 -14.96 -11.66 -4.99
C ILE A 168 -16.47 -11.71 -5.19
N VAL A 169 -17.19 -12.10 -4.13
CA VAL A 169 -18.65 -12.19 -4.13
C VAL A 169 -19.20 -11.07 -3.26
N GLY A 170 -19.82 -10.06 -3.88
CA GLY A 170 -20.59 -8.99 -3.25
C GLY A 170 -22.02 -8.96 -3.77
N ASP A 171 -22.53 -7.78 -4.14
CA ASP A 171 -23.82 -7.65 -4.83
C ASP A 171 -23.80 -8.34 -6.21
N GLU A 172 -22.68 -8.24 -6.90
CA GLU A 172 -22.30 -9.07 -8.04
C GLU A 172 -21.13 -9.99 -7.70
N THR A 173 -20.78 -10.88 -8.62
CA THR A 173 -19.56 -11.70 -8.52
C THR A 173 -18.56 -11.27 -9.57
N LEU A 174 -17.33 -10.99 -9.13
CA LEU A 174 -16.16 -10.83 -9.99
C LEU A 174 -15.35 -12.13 -9.94
N GLU A 175 -15.05 -12.68 -11.11
CA GLU A 175 -14.04 -13.73 -11.30
C GLU A 175 -13.08 -13.25 -12.37
N THR A 176 -11.80 -13.18 -12.04
CA THR A 176 -10.77 -12.79 -12.99
C THR A 176 -9.45 -13.47 -12.66
N THR A 177 -8.57 -13.53 -13.65
CA THR A 177 -7.22 -14.06 -13.51
C THR A 177 -6.25 -12.96 -13.87
N ALA A 178 -5.38 -12.59 -12.93
CA ALA A 178 -4.32 -11.62 -13.14
C ALA A 178 -2.97 -12.32 -13.29
N ASN A 179 -2.23 -11.93 -14.31
CA ASN A 179 -0.86 -12.38 -14.56
C ASN A 179 0.18 -11.42 -13.95
N SER A 180 -0.26 -10.47 -13.14
CA SER A 180 0.58 -9.45 -12.53
C SER A 180 0.00 -9.00 -11.19
N ILE A 181 0.88 -8.54 -10.31
CA ILE A 181 0.48 -7.90 -9.05
C ILE A 181 -0.15 -6.52 -9.24
N VAL A 182 -0.13 -5.94 -10.45
CA VAL A 182 -0.70 -4.60 -10.72
C VAL A 182 -2.16 -4.48 -10.30
N LEU A 183 -2.93 -5.56 -10.30
CA LEU A 183 -4.30 -5.54 -9.83
C LEU A 183 -4.43 -5.16 -8.33
N GLU A 184 -3.39 -5.37 -7.53
CA GLU A 184 -3.31 -4.83 -6.17
C GLU A 184 -3.26 -3.30 -6.14
N ALA A 185 -2.62 -2.67 -7.13
CA ALA A 185 -2.58 -1.20 -7.28
C ALA A 185 -3.95 -0.58 -7.57
N ALA A 186 -4.98 -1.38 -7.80
CA ALA A 186 -6.35 -0.89 -7.77
C ALA A 186 -6.77 -0.45 -6.35
N CYS A 187 -6.03 -0.81 -5.30
CA CYS A 187 -6.25 -0.27 -3.96
C CYS A 187 -5.42 1.00 -3.78
N THR A 188 -6.06 2.11 -3.43
CA THR A 188 -5.35 3.23 -2.79
C THR A 188 -5.68 3.29 -1.31
N SER A 189 -4.83 3.92 -0.50
CA SER A 189 -5.04 4.04 0.93
C SER A 189 -4.68 5.41 1.53
N MET A 190 -5.18 5.66 2.74
CA MET A 190 -4.68 6.70 3.64
C MET A 190 -4.18 5.99 4.88
N GLN A 191 -2.90 6.17 5.21
CA GLN A 191 -2.23 5.43 6.27
C GLN A 191 -1.80 6.38 7.38
N LEU A 192 -1.98 5.97 8.64
CA LEU A 192 -1.62 6.76 9.82
C LEU A 192 -0.43 6.12 10.55
N HIS A 193 0.66 6.88 10.67
CA HIS A 193 1.93 6.39 11.19
C HIS A 193 2.14 6.98 12.58
N LEU A 194 1.77 6.23 13.63
CA LEU A 194 1.90 6.66 15.01
C LEU A 194 3.21 6.17 15.63
N GLN A 195 4.04 7.12 16.09
CA GLN A 195 5.19 6.78 16.94
C GLN A 195 4.71 6.41 18.34
N VAL A 196 5.10 5.22 18.80
CA VAL A 196 4.75 4.69 20.12
C VAL A 196 6.00 4.40 20.95
N ASP A 197 5.85 4.48 22.27
CA ASP A 197 6.88 4.02 23.19
C ASP A 197 7.02 2.48 23.06
N PRO A 198 8.24 1.93 22.97
CA PRO A 198 8.46 0.49 22.88
C PRO A 198 7.74 -0.32 23.99
N HIS A 199 7.68 0.21 25.21
CA HIS A 199 7.00 -0.46 26.33
C HIS A 199 5.47 -0.43 26.22
N GLN A 200 4.92 0.45 25.37
CA GLN A 200 3.48 0.54 25.12
C GLN A 200 3.06 -0.14 23.81
N PHE A 201 4.00 -0.68 23.03
CA PHE A 201 3.73 -1.22 21.69
C PHE A 201 2.58 -2.23 21.68
N ALA A 202 2.57 -3.20 22.59
CA ALA A 202 1.52 -4.21 22.67
C ALA A 202 0.12 -3.59 22.88
N THR A 203 0.02 -2.56 23.73
CA THR A 203 -1.25 -1.87 23.99
C THR A 203 -1.75 -1.14 22.75
N TYR A 204 -0.86 -0.41 22.06
CA TYR A 204 -1.24 0.33 20.85
C TYR A 204 -1.55 -0.59 19.67
N TRP A 205 -0.79 -1.67 19.50
CA TRP A 205 -1.07 -2.69 18.49
C TRP A 205 -2.47 -3.28 18.71
N ASN A 206 -2.76 -3.74 19.93
CA ASN A 206 -4.06 -4.32 20.26
C ASN A 206 -5.20 -3.29 20.08
N ALA A 207 -4.96 -2.02 20.42
CA ALA A 207 -5.94 -0.95 20.19
C ALA A 207 -6.19 -0.70 18.68
N ALA A 208 -5.14 -0.65 17.86
CA ALA A 208 -5.23 -0.48 16.41
C ALA A 208 -6.09 -1.58 15.76
N GLN A 209 -5.93 -2.82 16.23
CA GLN A 209 -6.70 -3.97 15.78
C GLN A 209 -8.19 -3.86 16.12
N ILE A 210 -8.54 -3.29 17.28
CA ILE A 210 -9.94 -3.10 17.69
C ILE A 210 -10.60 -2.00 16.85
N VAL A 211 -9.88 -0.92 16.57
CA VAL A 211 -10.45 0.25 15.87
C VAL A 211 -10.45 0.12 14.35
N SER A 212 -9.74 -0.87 13.78
CA SER A 212 -9.67 -1.06 12.32
C SER A 212 -11.06 -1.27 11.69
N ALA A 213 -11.90 -2.14 12.27
CA ALA A 213 -13.22 -2.44 11.75
C ALA A 213 -14.16 -1.22 11.69
N PRO A 214 -14.37 -0.43 12.77
CA PRO A 214 -15.20 0.77 12.68
C PRO A 214 -14.60 1.86 11.78
N LEU A 215 -13.27 1.98 11.71
CA LEU A 215 -12.63 2.93 10.79
C LEU A 215 -12.88 2.55 9.32
N LEU A 216 -12.73 1.27 8.97
CA LEU A 216 -13.05 0.77 7.63
C LEU A 216 -14.53 0.94 7.30
N ALA A 217 -15.43 0.71 8.24
CA ALA A 217 -16.87 0.87 8.02
C ALA A 217 -17.25 2.33 7.70
N VAL A 218 -16.62 3.31 8.37
CA VAL A 218 -16.85 4.74 8.13
C VAL A 218 -16.11 5.23 6.87
N GLY A 219 -14.94 4.67 6.58
CA GLY A 219 -14.08 5.03 5.45
C GLY A 219 -14.38 4.29 4.15
N ALA A 220 -15.41 3.44 4.12
CA ALA A 220 -15.74 2.59 2.98
C ALA A 220 -15.98 3.41 1.71
N ASN A 221 -15.12 3.23 0.70
CA ASN A 221 -15.17 4.03 -0.53
C ASN A 221 -14.69 3.27 -1.79
N SER A 222 -14.86 1.95 -1.83
CA SER A 222 -14.43 1.10 -2.94
C SER A 222 -15.51 0.07 -3.39
N PRO A 223 -16.74 0.50 -3.70
CA PRO A 223 -17.83 -0.43 -4.02
C PRO A 223 -17.75 -1.10 -5.39
N PHE A 224 -16.91 -0.61 -6.30
CA PHE A 224 -16.81 -1.11 -7.67
C PHE A 224 -15.39 -1.54 -8.01
N LEU A 225 -15.27 -2.61 -8.79
CA LEU A 225 -14.03 -3.09 -9.37
C LEU A 225 -14.33 -3.75 -10.72
N LEU A 226 -13.63 -3.34 -11.79
CA LEU A 226 -13.75 -3.93 -13.14
C LEU A 226 -15.22 -3.99 -13.63
N GLY A 227 -15.96 -2.90 -13.39
CA GLY A 227 -17.37 -2.78 -13.78
C GLY A 227 -18.37 -3.59 -12.95
N LYS A 228 -17.95 -4.18 -11.82
CA LYS A 228 -18.81 -4.97 -10.91
C LYS A 228 -19.04 -4.27 -9.59
N GLN A 229 -20.29 -4.23 -9.13
CA GLN A 229 -20.64 -3.81 -7.78
C GLN A 229 -20.36 -4.94 -6.79
N LEU A 230 -19.44 -4.74 -5.86
CA LEU A 230 -18.97 -5.78 -4.94
C LEU A 230 -19.28 -5.42 -3.48
N HIS A 231 -18.26 -5.33 -2.62
CA HIS A 231 -18.43 -4.96 -1.21
C HIS A 231 -18.34 -3.45 -1.09
N HIS A 232 -18.97 -2.82 -0.11
CA HIS A 232 -18.76 -1.38 0.14
C HIS A 232 -17.27 -1.02 0.31
N GLU A 233 -16.48 -1.98 0.79
CA GLU A 233 -15.02 -1.90 0.92
C GLU A 233 -14.36 -3.12 0.27
N THR A 234 -14.30 -3.14 -1.06
CA THR A 234 -13.75 -4.25 -1.87
C THR A 234 -12.24 -4.41 -1.71
N ARG A 235 -11.51 -3.35 -1.33
CA ARG A 235 -10.04 -3.40 -1.17
C ARG A 235 -9.59 -4.52 -0.25
N ILE A 236 -10.35 -4.85 0.80
CA ILE A 236 -9.99 -5.91 1.76
C ILE A 236 -9.88 -7.26 1.04
N ALA A 237 -10.95 -7.65 0.32
CA ALA A 237 -10.98 -8.92 -0.39
C ALA A 237 -9.99 -8.94 -1.56
N LEU A 238 -9.83 -7.82 -2.26
CA LEU A 238 -8.90 -7.70 -3.38
C LEU A 238 -7.45 -7.86 -2.91
N PHE A 239 -7.04 -7.09 -1.91
CA PHE A 239 -5.66 -7.09 -1.41
C PHE A 239 -5.28 -8.45 -0.82
N GLU A 240 -6.20 -9.11 -0.08
CA GLU A 240 -6.00 -10.44 0.47
C GLU A 240 -5.70 -11.47 -0.63
N GLN A 241 -6.41 -11.42 -1.76
CA GLN A 241 -6.25 -12.39 -2.86
C GLN A 241 -5.10 -12.04 -3.81
N ALA A 242 -4.91 -10.75 -4.12
CA ALA A 242 -3.91 -10.27 -5.09
C ALA A 242 -2.47 -10.40 -4.57
N THR A 243 -2.27 -10.33 -3.26
CA THR A 243 -0.93 -10.46 -2.65
C THR A 243 -0.63 -11.86 -2.10
N ASP A 244 -1.58 -12.79 -2.20
CA ASP A 244 -1.38 -14.15 -1.70
C ASP A 244 -0.40 -14.93 -2.57
N THR A 245 0.69 -15.36 -1.97
CA THR A 245 1.72 -16.19 -2.62
C THR A 245 1.44 -17.69 -2.47
N ARG A 246 0.38 -18.09 -1.78
CA ARG A 246 0.01 -19.49 -1.56
C ARG A 246 -0.78 -20.03 -2.76
N THR A 247 -0.57 -21.30 -3.09
CA THR A 247 -1.50 -22.05 -3.95
C THR A 247 -2.73 -22.46 -3.14
N GLU A 248 -3.78 -22.93 -3.82
CA GLU A 248 -5.00 -23.43 -3.18
C GLU A 248 -4.70 -24.55 -2.17
N GLU A 249 -3.77 -25.44 -2.47
CA GLU A 249 -3.37 -26.54 -1.57
C GLU A 249 -2.68 -26.01 -0.31
N LEU A 250 -1.78 -25.03 -0.44
CA LEU A 250 -1.08 -24.44 0.70
C LEU A 250 -2.06 -23.67 1.60
N ALA A 251 -3.00 -22.94 1.00
CA ALA A 251 -4.05 -22.25 1.74
C ALA A 251 -4.94 -23.26 2.49
N THR A 252 -5.35 -24.35 1.83
CA THR A 252 -6.17 -25.44 2.41
C THR A 252 -5.44 -26.15 3.56
N GLN A 253 -4.12 -26.29 3.47
CA GLN A 253 -3.28 -26.87 4.53
C GLN A 253 -3.06 -25.93 5.74
N GLY A 254 -3.61 -24.72 5.72
CA GLY A 254 -3.46 -23.75 6.80
C GLY A 254 -2.09 -23.10 6.85
N VAL A 255 -1.34 -23.08 5.74
CA VAL A 255 -0.10 -22.31 5.64
C VAL A 255 -0.44 -20.84 5.79
N ARG A 256 0.26 -20.14 6.69
CA ARG A 256 -0.01 -18.73 6.96
C ARG A 256 0.30 -17.87 5.72
N PRO A 257 -0.57 -16.90 5.39
CA PRO A 257 -0.26 -15.95 4.32
C PRO A 257 0.90 -15.06 4.74
N ARG A 258 1.53 -14.42 3.75
CA ARG A 258 2.65 -13.50 3.97
C ARG A 258 2.21 -12.21 4.68
N VAL A 259 0.99 -11.76 4.42
CA VAL A 259 0.36 -10.58 5.03
C VAL A 259 -0.93 -11.05 5.70
N TRP A 260 -1.10 -10.73 6.99
CA TRP A 260 -2.29 -11.14 7.76
C TRP A 260 -2.43 -10.33 9.05
N PHE A 261 -3.65 -10.26 9.59
CA PHE A 261 -4.00 -9.45 10.75
C PHE A 261 -3.49 -9.98 12.11
N GLY A 262 -2.83 -11.14 12.18
CA GLY A 262 -2.46 -11.75 13.46
C GLY A 262 -3.61 -12.55 14.11
N GLU A 263 -3.26 -13.51 14.98
CA GLU A 263 -4.21 -14.47 15.58
C GLU A 263 -4.47 -14.20 17.07
N LYS A 264 -3.66 -13.32 17.70
CA LYS A 264 -3.61 -13.16 19.15
C LYS A 264 -3.24 -11.73 19.54
N TRP A 265 -3.70 -11.33 20.72
CA TRP A 265 -3.24 -10.12 21.39
C TRP A 265 -1.77 -10.24 21.77
N LEU A 266 -1.04 -9.13 21.61
CA LEU A 266 0.31 -9.00 22.12
C LEU A 266 0.27 -8.77 23.64
N THR A 267 1.24 -9.35 24.35
CA THR A 267 1.41 -9.26 25.81
C THR A 267 2.75 -8.64 26.16
#